data_AF-A0A2H9QXH5-F1
#
_entry.id   AF-A0A2H9QXH5-F1
#
_cell.length_a   1.000
_cell.length_b   1.000
_cell.length_c   1.000
_cell.angle_alpha   90.00
_cell.angle_beta   90.00
_cell.angle_gamma   90.00
#
_symmetry.space_group_name_H-M   'P 1'
#
loop_
_entity.id
_entity.type
_entity.pdbx_description
1 polymer ?
#
loop_
_entity_poly.entity_id
_entity_poly.type
_entity_poly.pdbx_seq_one_letter_code
_entity_poly.pdbx_strand_id
1 'polypeptide(L)'
;MAIIQGSLFSWQEVFTGSDLNRLSLIIKTIPDEKLMKFLEGLRGKGRNDYPIRAVWNSILAGIVYEHRSVESLRRELLRNGQLRDMCGYDPILGAKAVPSSRAYNHFLTLLLKHRSYIEKMFDILVEQIKEALPDYGKYLGIDSKALNSHGRASKNKHRDGRRDTDADWGVKRYEGKRDDGSLWDKLVKWFGYKVHLIVDTKYELPVNYKVTKASKNDSVMLKPMVEDMAKKHLELIERGEELSGDRGYDSKENNELLWKRYGIKPLLDIRDMWKDNEQTKPLYPERADNITYDYKGQLYCHCMESSQVKEMAYMGFEKERESLKYRCPAKAYGIGCKSIGYCGNSEYGRIVRVPLELDRRIFTPIARSSYAWAKKY
;
A
#
# COMPACT_ATOMS: atom_id res chain seq x y z
N MET A 1 14.10 1.54 30.19
CA MET A 1 12.69 1.97 30.05
C MET A 1 12.16 1.40 28.76
N ALA A 2 11.18 0.51 28.83
CA ALA A 2 10.49 0.04 27.63
C ALA A 2 9.61 1.19 27.11
N ILE A 3 9.83 1.62 25.88
CA ILE A 3 8.93 2.56 25.20
C ILE A 3 7.70 1.73 24.82
N ILE A 4 6.66 1.80 25.64
CA ILE A 4 5.37 1.17 25.34
C ILE A 4 4.80 1.93 24.14
N GLN A 5 4.57 1.22 23.04
CA GLN A 5 3.97 1.77 21.84
C GLN A 5 2.56 2.25 22.22
N GLY A 6 2.31 3.57 22.13
CA GLY A 6 1.00 4.14 22.41
C GLY A 6 0.00 3.59 21.41
N SER A 7 -1.00 2.86 21.88
CA SER A 7 -2.12 2.43 21.05
C SER A 7 -3.12 3.58 20.93
N LEU A 8 -3.62 3.84 19.72
CA LEU A 8 -4.70 4.81 19.51
C LEU A 8 -6.01 4.34 20.16
N PHE A 9 -6.16 3.03 20.39
CA PHE A 9 -7.33 2.43 21.01
C PHE A 9 -6.92 1.43 22.10
N SER A 10 -7.58 1.46 23.24
CA SER A 10 -7.47 0.41 24.24
C SER A 10 -8.10 -0.90 23.74
N TRP A 11 -7.65 -2.05 24.27
CA TRP A 11 -8.30 -3.33 23.98
C TRP A 11 -9.80 -3.31 24.33
N GLN A 12 -10.19 -2.50 25.33
CA GLN A 12 -11.58 -2.29 25.69
C GLN A 12 -12.36 -1.57 24.58
N GLU A 13 -11.81 -0.52 24.00
CA GLU A 13 -12.44 0.19 22.87
C GLU A 13 -12.50 -0.67 21.61
N VAL A 14 -11.53 -1.55 21.38
CA VAL A 14 -11.47 -2.42 20.18
C VAL A 14 -12.32 -3.69 20.33
N PHE A 15 -12.30 -4.35 21.49
CA PHE A 15 -12.86 -5.70 21.67
C PHE A 15 -14.04 -5.78 22.64
N THR A 16 -14.28 -4.78 23.51
CA THR A 16 -15.37 -4.87 24.51
C THR A 16 -16.67 -4.17 24.09
N GLY A 17 -16.68 -3.48 22.94
CA GLY A 17 -17.93 -3.02 22.33
C GLY A 17 -18.65 -4.17 21.64
N SER A 18 -19.94 -4.36 21.92
CA SER A 18 -20.78 -5.25 21.09
C SER A 18 -20.76 -4.78 19.63
N ASP A 19 -20.97 -5.67 18.66
CA ASP A 19 -21.05 -5.27 17.24
C ASP A 19 -22.14 -4.22 17.00
N LEU A 20 -23.17 -4.19 17.87
CA LEU A 20 -24.22 -3.18 17.86
C LEU A 20 -23.68 -1.80 18.27
N ASN A 21 -22.77 -1.73 19.26
CA ASN A 21 -22.10 -0.50 19.65
C ASN A 21 -21.16 -0.01 18.55
N ARG A 22 -20.40 -0.92 17.92
CA ARG A 22 -19.51 -0.60 16.77
C ARG A 22 -20.32 -0.04 15.60
N LEU A 23 -21.45 -0.67 15.29
CA LEU A 23 -22.39 -0.20 14.27
C LEU A 23 -22.95 1.18 14.62
N SER A 24 -23.36 1.40 15.88
CA SER A 24 -23.85 2.70 16.34
C SER A 24 -22.81 3.80 16.14
N LEU A 25 -21.54 3.52 16.45
CA LEU A 25 -20.46 4.45 16.24
C LEU A 25 -20.30 4.79 14.76
N ILE A 26 -20.27 3.77 13.89
CA ILE A 26 -20.13 3.96 12.44
C ILE A 26 -21.29 4.76 11.86
N ILE A 27 -22.53 4.45 12.19
CA ILE A 27 -23.71 5.19 11.70
C ILE A 27 -23.65 6.67 12.13
N LYS A 28 -23.11 6.97 13.31
CA LYS A 28 -22.99 8.34 13.81
C LYS A 28 -21.85 9.13 13.16
N THR A 29 -20.80 8.47 12.69
CA THR A 29 -19.57 9.14 12.24
C THR A 29 -19.38 9.11 10.74
N ILE A 30 -19.97 8.16 10.02
CA ILE A 30 -19.77 8.01 8.58
C ILE A 30 -20.37 9.23 7.83
N PRO A 31 -19.63 9.91 6.94
CA PRO A 31 -20.07 11.16 6.30
C PRO A 31 -21.02 10.92 5.10
N ASP A 32 -22.03 10.09 5.27
CA ASP A 32 -22.92 9.60 4.21
C ASP A 32 -24.09 10.55 3.86
N GLU A 33 -24.29 11.62 4.62
CA GLU A 33 -25.49 12.47 4.54
C GLU A 33 -25.74 13.03 3.13
N LYS A 34 -24.66 13.42 2.43
CA LYS A 34 -24.74 13.90 1.04
C LYS A 34 -25.23 12.82 0.08
N LEU A 35 -24.78 11.58 0.26
CA LEU A 35 -25.24 10.43 -0.51
C LEU A 35 -26.70 10.11 -0.18
N MET A 36 -27.06 10.07 1.10
CA MET A 36 -28.42 9.75 1.54
C MET A 36 -29.44 10.73 0.97
N LYS A 37 -29.22 12.04 1.12
CA LYS A 37 -30.08 13.08 0.53
C LYS A 37 -30.21 12.97 -0.98
N PHE A 38 -29.10 12.66 -1.67
CA PHE A 38 -29.12 12.49 -3.11
C PHE A 38 -29.98 11.29 -3.54
N LEU A 39 -29.80 10.14 -2.88
CA LEU A 39 -30.60 8.93 -3.16
C LEU A 39 -32.08 9.14 -2.82
N GLU A 40 -32.38 9.81 -1.70
CA GLU A 40 -33.75 10.16 -1.29
C GLU A 40 -34.41 11.10 -2.31
N GLY A 41 -33.66 12.07 -2.82
CA GLY A 41 -34.10 12.93 -3.92
C GLY A 41 -34.38 12.15 -5.20
N LEU A 42 -33.51 11.21 -5.58
CA LEU A 42 -33.73 10.33 -6.74
C LEU A 42 -34.98 9.46 -6.61
N ARG A 43 -35.29 8.99 -5.40
CA ARG A 43 -36.53 8.24 -5.14
C ARG A 43 -37.76 9.15 -5.30
N GLY A 44 -37.66 10.40 -4.83
CA GLY A 44 -38.78 11.34 -4.82
C GLY A 44 -40.01 10.77 -4.10
N LYS A 45 -41.17 10.82 -4.77
CA LYS A 45 -42.46 10.29 -4.28
C LYS A 45 -42.71 8.82 -4.63
N GLY A 46 -41.68 8.09 -5.07
CA GLY A 46 -41.78 6.64 -5.33
C GLY A 46 -42.09 5.83 -4.06
N ARG A 47 -42.35 4.53 -4.24
CA ARG A 47 -42.60 3.60 -3.12
C ARG A 47 -41.47 3.67 -2.09
N ASN A 48 -41.85 3.66 -0.82
CA ASN A 48 -40.93 3.74 0.32
C ASN A 48 -41.04 2.51 1.23
N ASP A 49 -41.31 1.34 0.64
CA ASP A 49 -41.44 0.08 1.37
C ASP A 49 -40.17 -0.26 2.16
N TYR A 50 -39.00 0.20 1.67
CA TYR A 50 -37.70 0.09 2.34
C TYR A 50 -37.01 1.47 2.35
N PRO A 51 -36.98 2.18 3.50
CA PRO A 51 -36.32 3.48 3.61
C PRO A 51 -34.83 3.42 3.25
N ILE A 52 -34.36 4.37 2.44
CA ILE A 52 -32.98 4.41 1.91
C ILE A 52 -31.93 4.32 3.02
N ARG A 53 -32.09 5.11 4.08
CA ARG A 53 -31.18 5.12 5.22
C ARG A 53 -31.17 3.79 5.96
N ALA A 54 -32.34 3.15 6.12
CA ALA A 54 -32.43 1.84 6.77
C ALA A 54 -31.73 0.75 5.95
N VAL A 55 -31.90 0.76 4.63
CA VAL A 55 -31.17 -0.15 3.73
C VAL A 55 -29.67 0.11 3.79
N TRP A 56 -29.24 1.36 3.72
CA TRP A 56 -27.84 1.76 3.83
C TRP A 56 -27.19 1.32 5.16
N ASN A 57 -27.82 1.66 6.29
CA ASN A 57 -27.36 1.27 7.62
C ASN A 57 -27.26 -0.26 7.76
N SER A 58 -28.18 -1.00 7.13
CA SER A 58 -28.11 -2.47 7.14
C SER A 58 -26.94 -3.02 6.30
N ILE A 59 -26.51 -2.33 5.26
CA ILE A 59 -25.29 -2.69 4.52
C ILE A 59 -24.05 -2.44 5.38
N LEU A 60 -24.00 -1.31 6.10
CA LEU A 60 -22.95 -1.04 7.07
C LEU A 60 -22.92 -2.10 8.17
N ALA A 61 -24.09 -2.50 8.68
CA ALA A 61 -24.23 -3.63 9.60
C ALA A 61 -23.66 -4.92 9.00
N GLY A 62 -23.95 -5.19 7.72
CA GLY A 62 -23.36 -6.32 6.99
C GLY A 62 -21.84 -6.35 7.01
N ILE A 63 -21.18 -5.18 6.95
CA ILE A 63 -19.72 -5.06 7.03
C ILE A 63 -19.24 -5.28 8.47
N VAL A 64 -19.86 -4.61 9.45
CA VAL A 64 -19.48 -4.68 10.88
C VAL A 64 -19.61 -6.09 11.44
N TYR A 65 -20.70 -6.78 11.09
CA TYR A 65 -21.00 -8.15 11.48
C TYR A 65 -20.38 -9.20 10.55
N GLU A 66 -19.52 -8.77 9.61
CA GLU A 66 -18.76 -9.64 8.70
C GLU A 66 -19.61 -10.61 7.85
N HIS A 67 -20.82 -10.18 7.46
CA HIS A 67 -21.70 -10.97 6.62
C HIS A 67 -21.17 -11.06 5.18
N ARG A 68 -20.82 -12.28 4.78
CA ARG A 68 -20.24 -12.58 3.44
C ARG A 68 -21.22 -12.43 2.26
N SER A 69 -22.51 -12.24 2.52
CA SER A 69 -23.53 -12.10 1.47
C SER A 69 -24.79 -11.38 1.96
N VAL A 70 -25.54 -10.83 1.00
CA VAL A 70 -26.88 -10.26 1.25
C VAL A 70 -27.79 -11.26 1.95
N GLU A 71 -27.77 -12.54 1.59
CA GLU A 71 -28.62 -13.54 2.25
C GLU A 71 -28.20 -13.81 3.69
N SER A 72 -26.90 -13.78 3.98
CA SER A 72 -26.42 -13.89 5.35
C SER A 72 -26.92 -12.73 6.20
N LEU A 73 -26.79 -11.49 5.70
CA LEU A 73 -27.30 -10.29 6.36
C LEU A 73 -28.82 -10.33 6.53
N ARG A 74 -29.57 -10.75 5.51
CA ARG A 74 -31.03 -10.87 5.59
C ARG A 74 -31.47 -11.85 6.67
N ARG A 75 -30.80 -12.99 6.82
CA ARG A 75 -31.10 -13.96 7.89
C ARG A 75 -30.85 -13.36 9.27
N GLU A 76 -29.76 -12.60 9.45
CA GLU A 76 -29.49 -11.87 10.69
C GLU A 76 -30.59 -10.84 10.97
N LEU A 77 -30.93 -10.00 9.98
CA LEU A 77 -31.96 -8.99 10.12
C LEU A 77 -33.34 -9.60 10.39
N LEU A 78 -33.66 -10.80 9.91
CA LEU A 78 -34.93 -11.46 10.21
C LEU A 78 -35.01 -11.94 11.67
N ARG A 79 -33.89 -12.40 12.26
CA ARG A 79 -33.86 -12.91 13.64
C ARG A 79 -33.59 -11.83 14.69
N ASN A 80 -32.86 -10.77 14.33
CA ASN A 80 -32.34 -9.79 15.28
C ASN A 80 -33.14 -8.48 15.24
N GLY A 81 -34.06 -8.31 16.21
CA GLY A 81 -34.88 -7.11 16.34
C GLY A 81 -34.08 -5.86 16.69
N GLN A 82 -33.05 -5.98 17.54
CA GLN A 82 -32.19 -4.86 17.93
C GLN A 82 -31.37 -4.34 16.75
N LEU A 83 -30.87 -5.24 15.90
CA LEU A 83 -30.16 -4.84 14.69
C LEU A 83 -31.08 -4.11 13.72
N ARG A 84 -32.34 -4.57 13.55
CA ARG A 84 -33.31 -3.88 12.71
C ARG A 84 -33.59 -2.47 13.22
N ASP A 85 -33.80 -2.34 14.52
CA ASP A 85 -34.04 -1.06 15.19
C ASP A 85 -32.83 -0.12 15.02
N MET A 86 -31.61 -0.60 15.24
CA MET A 86 -30.37 0.16 15.02
C MET A 86 -30.20 0.62 13.57
N CYS A 87 -30.65 -0.19 12.60
CA CYS A 87 -30.65 0.22 11.20
C CYS A 87 -31.70 1.31 10.90
N GLY A 88 -32.74 1.45 11.73
CA GLY A 88 -33.85 2.37 11.53
C GLY A 88 -35.03 1.78 10.75
N TYR A 89 -35.22 0.46 10.82
CA TYR A 89 -36.42 -0.19 10.29
C TYR A 89 -37.62 -0.01 11.23
N ASP A 90 -38.82 0.10 10.66
CA ASP A 90 -40.06 0.26 11.43
C ASP A 90 -40.30 -0.96 12.36
N PRO A 91 -40.33 -0.77 13.69
CA PRO A 91 -40.56 -1.85 14.65
C PRO A 91 -41.91 -2.54 14.46
N ILE A 92 -42.96 -1.82 14.00
CA ILE A 92 -44.31 -2.36 13.81
C ILE A 92 -44.33 -3.39 12.68
N LEU A 93 -43.56 -3.15 11.62
CA LEU A 93 -43.44 -4.08 10.49
C LEU A 93 -42.62 -5.33 10.85
N GLY A 94 -41.74 -5.24 11.86
CA GLY A 94 -40.92 -6.34 12.32
C GLY A 94 -40.13 -6.99 11.17
N ALA A 95 -40.30 -8.29 10.97
CA ALA A 95 -39.64 -9.03 9.89
C ALA A 95 -40.05 -8.55 8.47
N LYS A 96 -41.24 -7.95 8.30
CA LYS A 96 -41.70 -7.44 7.00
C LYS A 96 -40.91 -6.19 6.56
N ALA A 97 -40.23 -5.50 7.47
CA ALA A 97 -39.38 -4.37 7.14
C ALA A 97 -38.07 -4.78 6.43
N VAL A 98 -37.67 -6.05 6.54
CA VAL A 98 -36.39 -6.53 6.00
C VAL A 98 -36.44 -6.56 4.47
N PRO A 99 -35.52 -5.86 3.78
CA PRO A 99 -35.52 -5.81 2.32
C PRO A 99 -35.37 -7.20 1.68
N SER A 100 -36.08 -7.40 0.57
CA SER A 100 -35.87 -8.56 -0.29
C SER A 100 -34.47 -8.54 -0.91
N SER A 101 -33.95 -9.70 -1.32
CA SER A 101 -32.67 -9.80 -2.02
C SER A 101 -32.63 -8.96 -3.30
N ARG A 102 -33.78 -8.86 -3.98
CA ARG A 102 -33.96 -8.00 -5.15
C ARG A 102 -33.78 -6.52 -4.78
N ALA A 103 -34.36 -6.07 -3.67
CA ALA A 103 -34.22 -4.69 -3.20
C ALA A 103 -32.75 -4.35 -2.88
N TYR A 104 -32.03 -5.24 -2.19
CA TYR A 104 -30.60 -5.07 -1.96
C TYR A 104 -29.78 -5.01 -3.25
N ASN A 105 -30.06 -5.87 -4.23
CA ASN A 105 -29.33 -5.84 -5.50
C ASN A 105 -29.54 -4.52 -6.26
N HIS A 106 -30.78 -4.01 -6.27
CA HIS A 106 -31.08 -2.68 -6.83
C HIS A 106 -30.34 -1.57 -6.10
N PHE A 107 -30.32 -1.62 -4.76
CA PHE A 107 -29.64 -0.62 -3.95
C PHE A 107 -28.11 -0.63 -4.16
N LEU A 108 -27.48 -1.81 -4.18
CA LEU A 108 -26.05 -1.95 -4.48
C LEU A 108 -25.71 -1.45 -5.89
N THR A 109 -26.55 -1.76 -6.88
CA THR A 109 -26.41 -1.25 -8.25
C THR A 109 -26.47 0.28 -8.28
N LEU A 110 -27.39 0.87 -7.50
CA LEU A 110 -27.53 2.31 -7.37
C LEU A 110 -26.31 2.95 -6.71
N LEU A 111 -25.77 2.34 -5.65
CA LEU A 111 -24.51 2.78 -5.00
C LEU A 111 -23.33 2.76 -5.98
N LEU A 112 -23.16 1.67 -6.74
CA LEU A 112 -22.09 1.55 -7.74
C LEU A 112 -22.21 2.60 -8.85
N LYS A 113 -23.44 2.90 -9.29
CA LYS A 113 -23.71 3.97 -10.27
C LYS A 113 -23.28 5.35 -9.75
N HIS A 114 -23.36 5.55 -8.44
CA HIS A 114 -23.04 6.82 -7.78
C HIS A 114 -21.78 6.73 -6.91
N ARG A 115 -20.82 5.89 -7.29
CA ARG A 115 -19.56 5.63 -6.56
C ARG A 115 -18.77 6.89 -6.18
N SER A 116 -18.89 7.97 -6.94
CA SER A 116 -18.19 9.23 -6.66
C SER A 116 -18.60 9.86 -5.32
N TYR A 117 -19.80 9.57 -4.82
CA TYR A 117 -20.19 9.96 -3.46
C TYR A 117 -19.46 9.13 -2.41
N ILE A 118 -19.28 7.83 -2.64
CA ILE A 118 -18.53 6.94 -1.75
C ILE A 118 -17.05 7.34 -1.71
N GLU A 119 -16.46 7.65 -2.88
CA GLU A 119 -15.09 8.17 -2.98
C GLU A 119 -14.95 9.47 -2.18
N LYS A 120 -15.92 10.40 -2.29
CA LYS A 120 -15.93 11.63 -1.47
C LYS A 120 -16.07 11.36 0.03
N MET A 121 -16.83 10.34 0.44
CA MET A 121 -16.92 9.97 1.85
C MET A 121 -15.57 9.50 2.39
N PHE A 122 -14.85 8.70 1.60
CA PHE A 122 -13.49 8.29 1.93
C PHE A 122 -12.55 9.49 2.04
N ASP A 123 -12.57 10.40 1.07
CA ASP A 123 -11.72 11.60 1.09
C ASP A 123 -12.02 12.49 2.32
N ILE A 124 -13.29 12.62 2.74
CA ILE A 124 -13.66 13.35 3.98
C ILE A 124 -13.07 12.67 5.22
N LEU A 125 -13.14 11.34 5.30
CA LEU A 125 -12.56 10.60 6.43
C LEU A 125 -11.04 10.75 6.49
N VAL A 126 -10.36 10.72 5.34
CA VAL A 126 -8.90 10.95 5.25
C VAL A 126 -8.54 12.33 5.80
N GLU A 127 -9.30 13.37 5.44
CA GLU A 127 -9.08 14.73 5.96
C GLU A 127 -9.32 14.83 7.48
N GLN A 128 -10.41 14.23 7.98
CA GLN A 128 -10.68 14.20 9.42
C GLN A 128 -9.60 13.47 10.21
N ILE A 129 -9.08 12.34 9.68
CA ILE A 129 -7.99 11.59 10.30
C ILE A 129 -6.70 12.41 10.28
N LYS A 130 -6.39 13.09 9.16
CA LYS A 130 -5.22 13.97 9.05
C LYS A 130 -5.23 15.07 10.10
N GLU A 131 -6.38 15.70 10.34
CA GLU A 131 -6.53 16.72 11.39
C GLU A 131 -6.35 16.14 12.80
N ALA A 132 -6.91 14.96 13.05
CA ALA A 132 -6.83 14.30 14.34
C ALA A 132 -5.45 13.71 14.66
N LEU A 133 -4.69 13.29 13.64
CA LEU A 133 -3.43 12.57 13.78
C LEU A 133 -2.29 13.35 13.08
N PRO A 134 -1.51 14.15 13.83
CA PRO A 134 -0.47 15.01 13.25
C PRO A 134 0.63 14.28 12.45
N ASP A 135 0.88 13.00 12.71
CA ASP A 135 1.87 12.21 11.94
C ASP A 135 1.26 11.40 10.78
N TYR A 136 -0.06 11.44 10.60
CA TYR A 136 -0.72 10.67 9.55
C TYR A 136 -0.29 11.14 8.16
N GLY A 137 0.12 10.19 7.33
CA GLY A 137 0.64 10.39 5.97
C GLY A 137 2.15 10.64 5.92
N LYS A 138 2.86 10.61 7.05
CA LYS A 138 4.31 10.84 7.11
C LYS A 138 5.10 9.65 6.58
N TYR A 139 4.69 8.44 6.96
CA TYR A 139 5.29 7.18 6.53
C TYR A 139 4.24 6.39 5.76
N LEU A 140 4.44 6.27 4.46
CA LEU A 140 3.48 5.63 3.56
C LEU A 140 3.95 4.23 3.18
N GLY A 141 3.00 3.33 2.96
CA GLY A 141 3.23 1.99 2.43
C GLY A 141 2.26 1.73 1.28
N ILE A 142 2.73 1.08 0.22
CA ILE A 142 1.91 0.66 -0.91
C ILE A 142 1.90 -0.87 -1.04
N ASP A 143 0.72 -1.45 -1.12
CA ASP A 143 0.53 -2.88 -1.37
C ASP A 143 -0.74 -3.14 -2.19
N SER A 144 -0.84 -4.33 -2.77
CA SER A 144 -2.00 -4.78 -3.50
C SER A 144 -2.56 -6.11 -2.97
N LYS A 145 -3.89 -6.20 -2.91
CA LYS A 145 -4.61 -7.41 -2.45
C LYS A 145 -5.56 -7.92 -3.52
N ALA A 146 -5.53 -9.23 -3.73
CA ALA A 146 -6.47 -9.92 -4.61
C ALA A 146 -7.91 -9.81 -4.06
N LEU A 147 -8.85 -9.44 -4.93
CA LEU A 147 -10.28 -9.45 -4.65
C LEU A 147 -10.95 -10.46 -5.58
N ASN A 148 -11.43 -11.57 -5.01
CA ASN A 148 -12.12 -12.60 -5.78
C ASN A 148 -13.50 -12.08 -6.22
N SER A 149 -13.80 -12.28 -7.49
CA SER A 149 -15.15 -12.10 -8.02
C SER A 149 -16.05 -13.22 -7.48
N HIS A 150 -17.30 -12.87 -7.15
CA HIS A 150 -18.34 -13.87 -6.90
C HIS A 150 -18.91 -14.47 -8.19
N GLY A 151 -18.64 -13.83 -9.33
CA GLY A 151 -18.97 -14.30 -10.66
C GLY A 151 -18.03 -15.40 -11.15
N ARG A 152 -18.51 -16.18 -12.13
CA ARG A 152 -17.69 -17.18 -12.82
C ARG A 152 -17.09 -16.58 -14.09
N ALA A 153 -15.81 -16.85 -14.32
CA ALA A 153 -15.14 -16.52 -15.57
C ALA A 153 -15.93 -17.07 -16.77
N SER A 154 -16.12 -16.26 -17.80
CA SER A 154 -16.85 -16.64 -19.00
C SER A 154 -16.25 -16.01 -20.24
N LYS A 155 -16.34 -16.71 -21.37
CA LYS A 155 -16.04 -16.14 -22.68
C LYS A 155 -17.15 -15.19 -23.16
N ASN A 156 -18.37 -15.35 -22.66
CA ASN A 156 -19.48 -14.47 -23.00
C ASN A 156 -19.37 -13.16 -22.20
N LYS A 157 -19.19 -12.04 -22.92
CA LYS A 157 -19.06 -10.69 -22.35
C LYS A 157 -20.37 -9.90 -22.36
N HIS A 158 -21.49 -10.51 -22.78
CA HIS A 158 -22.79 -9.86 -22.76
C HIS A 158 -23.19 -9.52 -21.32
N ARG A 159 -23.60 -8.27 -21.09
CA ARG A 159 -24.03 -7.80 -19.77
C ARG A 159 -25.46 -8.24 -19.51
N ASP A 160 -25.63 -9.31 -18.76
CA ASP A 160 -26.93 -9.84 -18.31
C ASP A 160 -27.15 -9.71 -16.79
N GLY A 161 -26.21 -9.06 -16.08
CA GLY A 161 -26.24 -8.86 -14.63
C GLY A 161 -25.90 -10.10 -13.79
N ARG A 162 -25.54 -11.23 -14.42
CA ARG A 162 -25.20 -12.48 -13.73
C ARG A 162 -23.69 -12.72 -13.60
N ARG A 163 -22.87 -11.84 -14.17
CA ARG A 163 -21.42 -12.02 -14.32
C ARG A 163 -20.67 -10.70 -14.17
N ASP A 164 -19.46 -10.81 -13.64
CA ASP A 164 -18.51 -9.71 -13.56
C ASP A 164 -17.77 -9.58 -14.90
N THR A 165 -18.39 -8.90 -15.86
CA THR A 165 -17.88 -8.78 -17.24
C THR A 165 -16.59 -7.96 -17.38
N ASP A 166 -16.23 -7.20 -16.34
CA ASP A 166 -15.03 -6.37 -16.26
C ASP A 166 -13.93 -6.99 -15.37
N ALA A 167 -14.19 -8.10 -14.67
CA ALA A 167 -13.18 -8.91 -13.99
C ALA A 167 -12.32 -9.70 -14.97
N ASP A 168 -11.10 -10.03 -14.56
CA ASP A 168 -10.22 -10.92 -15.32
C ASP A 168 -9.34 -11.79 -14.41
N TRP A 169 -8.39 -12.51 -15.00
CA TRP A 169 -7.49 -13.40 -14.27
C TRP A 169 -6.23 -12.67 -13.82
N GLY A 170 -5.95 -12.71 -12.51
CA GLY A 170 -4.67 -12.37 -11.92
C GLY A 170 -3.83 -13.60 -11.65
N VAL A 171 -2.51 -13.44 -11.73
CA VAL A 171 -1.53 -14.49 -11.41
C VAL A 171 -0.44 -13.85 -10.55
N LYS A 172 -0.10 -14.49 -9.42
CA LYS A 172 1.03 -14.13 -8.57
C LYS A 172 1.89 -15.38 -8.38
N ARG A 173 3.13 -15.33 -8.87
CA ARG A 173 4.13 -16.37 -8.66
C ARG A 173 4.95 -15.98 -7.43
N TYR A 174 5.04 -16.88 -6.47
CA TYR A 174 5.96 -16.82 -5.36
C TYR A 174 7.09 -17.78 -5.67
N GLU A 175 8.32 -17.35 -5.44
CA GLU A 175 9.50 -18.18 -5.63
C GLU A 175 10.50 -17.87 -4.53
N GLY A 176 11.25 -18.88 -4.11
CA GLY A 176 12.23 -18.75 -3.05
C GLY A 176 13.14 -19.96 -2.96
N LYS A 177 14.08 -19.87 -2.01
CA LYS A 177 15.00 -20.94 -1.66
C LYS A 177 14.66 -21.43 -0.25
N ARG A 178 14.58 -22.74 -0.06
CA ARG A 178 14.38 -23.37 1.26
C ARG A 178 15.70 -23.40 2.03
N ASP A 179 15.62 -23.71 3.32
CA ASP A 179 16.80 -23.84 4.20
C ASP A 179 17.78 -24.92 3.71
N ASP A 180 17.27 -25.98 3.06
CA ASP A 180 18.06 -27.04 2.43
C ASP A 180 18.70 -26.64 1.08
N GLY A 181 18.46 -25.40 0.64
CA GLY A 181 18.96 -24.85 -0.60
C GLY A 181 18.14 -25.19 -1.85
N SER A 182 17.08 -25.98 -1.75
CA SER A 182 16.17 -26.28 -2.87
C SER A 182 15.31 -25.06 -3.23
N LEU A 183 15.04 -24.90 -4.53
CA LEU A 183 14.15 -23.84 -5.02
C LEU A 183 12.69 -24.30 -4.92
N TRP A 184 11.80 -23.38 -4.57
CA TRP A 184 10.36 -23.61 -4.63
C TRP A 184 9.67 -22.50 -5.41
N ASP A 185 8.62 -22.85 -6.14
CA ASP A 185 7.69 -21.89 -6.73
C ASP A 185 6.24 -22.26 -6.39
N LYS A 186 5.40 -21.24 -6.27
CA LYS A 186 3.96 -21.37 -6.03
C LYS A 186 3.24 -20.36 -6.90
N LEU A 187 2.37 -20.85 -7.77
CA LEU A 187 1.52 -20.01 -8.61
C LEU A 187 0.12 -19.88 -7.98
N VAL A 188 -0.25 -18.67 -7.60
CA VAL A 188 -1.60 -18.33 -7.13
C VAL A 188 -2.33 -17.62 -8.27
N LYS A 189 -3.52 -18.13 -8.62
CA LYS A 189 -4.36 -17.59 -9.68
C LYS A 189 -5.75 -17.28 -9.13
N TRP A 190 -6.30 -16.12 -9.49
CA TRP A 190 -7.64 -15.71 -9.07
C TRP A 190 -8.39 -14.99 -10.19
N PHE A 191 -9.71 -15.13 -10.22
CA PHE A 191 -10.58 -14.37 -11.11
C PHE A 191 -11.25 -13.25 -10.33
N GLY A 192 -11.15 -12.02 -10.81
CA GLY A 192 -11.73 -10.86 -10.15
C GLY A 192 -10.94 -9.58 -10.38
N TYR A 193 -10.60 -8.95 -9.28
CA TYR A 193 -10.02 -7.63 -9.20
C TYR A 193 -8.80 -7.64 -8.28
N LYS A 194 -8.20 -6.46 -8.14
CA LYS A 194 -7.13 -6.16 -7.22
C LYS A 194 -7.40 -4.79 -6.62
N VAL A 195 -7.31 -4.69 -5.29
CA VAL A 195 -7.30 -3.39 -4.60
C VAL A 195 -5.86 -3.03 -4.31
N HIS A 196 -5.46 -1.85 -4.76
CA HIS A 196 -4.18 -1.22 -4.43
C HIS A 196 -4.45 -0.23 -3.31
N LEU A 197 -3.62 -0.23 -2.28
CA LEU A 197 -3.76 0.61 -1.09
C LEU A 197 -2.48 1.39 -0.89
N ILE A 198 -2.59 2.70 -0.67
CA ILE A 198 -1.59 3.47 0.04
C ILE A 198 -2.11 3.64 1.47
N VAL A 199 -1.30 3.25 2.45
CA VAL A 199 -1.62 3.30 3.88
C VAL A 199 -0.59 4.14 4.61
N ASP A 200 -0.99 4.76 5.71
CA ASP A 200 -0.05 5.21 6.71
C ASP A 200 0.45 4.00 7.51
N THR A 201 1.77 3.80 7.56
CA THR A 201 2.37 2.60 8.19
C THR A 201 2.52 2.73 9.70
N LYS A 202 2.27 3.90 10.29
CA LYS A 202 2.32 4.12 11.74
C LYS A 202 0.99 3.79 12.40
N TYR A 203 -0.11 4.27 11.81
CA TYR A 203 -1.47 4.09 12.31
C TYR A 203 -2.22 2.95 11.60
N GLU A 204 -1.64 2.39 10.53
CA GLU A 204 -2.22 1.32 9.72
C GLU A 204 -3.56 1.73 9.07
N LEU A 205 -3.72 3.03 8.76
CA LEU A 205 -4.95 3.60 8.22
C LEU A 205 -4.82 3.88 6.70
N PRO A 206 -5.86 3.59 5.88
CA PRO A 206 -5.80 3.84 4.45
C PRO A 206 -5.79 5.33 4.10
N VAL A 207 -4.85 5.73 3.25
CA VAL A 207 -4.69 7.09 2.71
C VAL A 207 -5.28 7.21 1.31
N ASN A 208 -5.08 6.19 0.46
CA ASN A 208 -5.69 6.13 -0.86
C ASN A 208 -5.92 4.67 -1.27
N TYR A 209 -6.90 4.44 -2.15
CA TYR A 209 -7.14 3.13 -2.71
C TYR A 209 -7.52 3.19 -4.19
N LYS A 210 -7.27 2.10 -4.92
CA LYS A 210 -7.74 1.94 -6.29
C LYS A 210 -8.07 0.50 -6.58
N VAL A 211 -9.24 0.26 -7.15
CA VAL A 211 -9.64 -1.07 -7.62
C VAL A 211 -9.36 -1.18 -9.11
N THR A 212 -8.66 -2.24 -9.50
CA THR A 212 -8.34 -2.55 -10.90
C THR A 212 -8.74 -3.98 -11.22
N LYS A 213 -8.71 -4.34 -12.50
CA LYS A 213 -8.74 -5.74 -12.91
C LYS A 213 -7.58 -6.52 -12.28
N ALA A 214 -7.75 -7.82 -12.07
CA ALA A 214 -6.77 -8.68 -11.41
C ALA A 214 -5.43 -8.76 -12.16
N SER A 215 -5.46 -8.68 -13.50
CA SER A 215 -4.27 -8.73 -14.37
C SER A 215 -3.39 -7.47 -14.31
N LYS A 216 -3.87 -6.39 -13.70
CA LYS A 216 -3.12 -5.12 -13.67
C LYS A 216 -1.84 -5.27 -12.86
N ASN A 217 -0.73 -4.83 -13.44
CA ASN A 217 0.59 -4.82 -12.80
C ASN A 217 0.64 -3.78 -11.67
N ASP A 218 1.33 -4.09 -10.58
CA ASP A 218 1.38 -3.27 -9.36
C ASP A 218 2.33 -2.07 -9.55
N SER A 219 3.48 -2.28 -10.17
CA SER A 219 4.49 -1.23 -10.43
C SER A 219 3.89 0.01 -11.09
N VAL A 220 2.97 -0.16 -12.05
CA VAL A 220 2.36 0.96 -12.78
C VAL A 220 1.26 1.69 -12.00
N MET A 221 0.90 1.21 -10.81
CA MET A 221 -0.18 1.77 -9.99
C MET A 221 0.30 2.77 -8.93
N LEU A 222 1.58 2.75 -8.57
CA LEU A 222 2.15 3.74 -7.64
C LEU A 222 1.96 5.16 -8.17
N LYS A 223 2.45 5.44 -9.38
CA LYS A 223 2.34 6.77 -9.99
C LYS A 223 0.91 7.35 -9.98
N PRO A 224 -0.12 6.69 -10.55
CA PRO A 224 -1.45 7.26 -10.58
C PRO A 224 -2.08 7.41 -9.19
N MET A 225 -1.66 6.65 -8.19
CA MET A 225 -2.19 6.78 -6.82
C MET A 225 -1.54 7.95 -6.06
N VAL A 226 -0.22 8.13 -6.21
CA VAL A 226 0.49 9.30 -5.65
C VAL A 226 0.03 10.59 -6.34
N GLU A 227 -0.19 10.57 -7.66
CA GLU A 227 -0.74 11.71 -8.40
C GLU A 227 -2.19 12.03 -7.99
N ASP A 228 -3.00 11.02 -7.63
CA ASP A 228 -4.35 11.22 -7.12
C ASP A 228 -4.32 11.84 -5.71
N MET A 229 -3.42 11.36 -4.83
CA MET A 229 -3.18 11.97 -3.53
C MET A 229 -2.73 13.42 -3.66
N ALA A 230 -1.81 13.74 -4.58
CA ALA A 230 -1.36 15.12 -4.80
C ALA A 230 -2.49 16.06 -5.24
N LYS A 231 -3.53 15.53 -5.90
CA LYS A 231 -4.70 16.32 -6.32
C LYS A 231 -5.72 16.52 -5.22
N LYS A 232 -5.92 15.51 -4.37
CA LYS A 232 -6.98 15.49 -3.35
C LYS A 232 -6.52 15.92 -1.97
N HIS A 233 -5.30 15.55 -1.61
CA HIS A 233 -4.73 15.61 -0.27
C HIS A 233 -3.28 16.12 -0.34
N LEU A 234 -3.07 17.33 -0.90
CA LEU A 234 -1.73 17.89 -1.15
C LEU A 234 -0.84 17.90 0.10
N GLU A 235 -1.40 18.26 1.26
CA GLU A 235 -0.66 18.28 2.53
C GLU A 235 -0.09 16.90 2.93
N LEU A 236 -0.77 15.81 2.59
CA LEU A 236 -0.27 14.45 2.83
C LEU A 236 0.92 14.12 1.94
N ILE A 237 0.99 14.69 0.74
CA ILE A 237 2.14 14.56 -0.15
C ILE A 237 3.30 15.42 0.35
N GLU A 238 3.04 16.66 0.74
CA GLU A 238 4.07 17.59 1.22
C GLU A 238 4.74 17.12 2.52
N ARG A 239 3.98 16.45 3.39
CA ARG A 239 4.51 15.89 4.64
C ARG A 239 5.07 14.47 4.52
N GLY A 240 4.83 13.81 3.38
CA GLY A 240 5.30 12.45 3.14
C GLY A 240 6.82 12.43 3.14
N GLU A 241 7.41 11.71 4.09
CA GLU A 241 8.86 11.57 4.14
C GLU A 241 9.32 10.38 3.31
N GLU A 242 8.58 9.27 3.38
CA GLU A 242 9.00 7.96 2.88
C GLU A 242 7.80 7.18 2.37
N LEU A 243 8.01 6.41 1.30
CA LEU A 243 7.03 5.45 0.79
C LEU A 243 7.69 4.10 0.57
N SER A 244 7.23 3.08 1.31
CA SER A 244 7.69 1.71 1.19
C SER A 244 6.78 0.86 0.32
N GLY A 245 7.35 -0.15 -0.34
CA GLY A 245 6.62 -1.07 -1.19
C GLY A 245 7.47 -2.28 -1.54
N ASP A 246 6.83 -3.40 -1.83
CA ASP A 246 7.54 -4.63 -2.18
C ASP A 246 8.25 -4.53 -3.55
N ARG A 247 9.03 -5.55 -3.88
CA ARG A 247 9.72 -5.69 -5.16
C ARG A 247 8.81 -5.64 -6.39
N GLY A 248 7.49 -5.79 -6.23
CA GLY A 248 6.50 -5.60 -7.27
C GLY A 248 6.39 -4.15 -7.75
N TYR A 249 6.85 -3.19 -6.94
CA TYR A 249 6.87 -1.76 -7.25
C TYR A 249 8.21 -1.25 -7.78
N ASP A 250 9.25 -2.09 -7.78
CA ASP A 250 10.59 -1.78 -8.29
C ASP A 250 10.57 -1.26 -9.74
N SER A 251 10.85 0.03 -9.91
CA SER A 251 10.97 0.70 -11.19
C SER A 251 11.78 1.98 -11.02
N LYS A 252 12.57 2.31 -12.05
CA LYS A 252 13.30 3.59 -12.14
C LYS A 252 12.32 4.76 -12.05
N GLU A 253 11.22 4.69 -12.79
CA GLU A 253 10.20 5.72 -12.89
C GLU A 253 9.51 5.98 -11.54
N ASN A 254 9.25 4.93 -10.76
CA ASN A 254 8.67 5.07 -9.42
C ASN A 254 9.63 5.76 -8.44
N ASN A 255 10.90 5.35 -8.41
CA ASN A 255 11.92 5.97 -7.56
C ASN A 255 12.15 7.44 -7.94
N GLU A 256 12.23 7.73 -9.23
CA GLU A 256 12.36 9.09 -9.75
C GLU A 256 11.14 9.94 -9.41
N LEU A 257 9.93 9.43 -9.63
CA LEU A 257 8.70 10.16 -9.31
C LEU A 257 8.65 10.55 -7.84
N LEU A 258 8.85 9.60 -6.93
CA LEU A 258 8.78 9.86 -5.49
C LEU A 258 9.80 10.91 -5.07
N TRP A 259 11.07 10.73 -5.46
CA TRP A 259 12.12 11.62 -4.99
C TRP A 259 12.12 12.97 -5.73
N LYS A 260 12.15 12.97 -7.07
CA LYS A 260 12.31 14.20 -7.85
C LYS A 260 11.08 15.09 -7.84
N ARG A 261 9.88 14.50 -7.88
CA ARG A 261 8.64 15.28 -7.98
C ARG A 261 8.07 15.62 -6.63
N TYR A 262 8.14 14.70 -5.67
CA TYR A 262 7.44 14.82 -4.40
C TYR A 262 8.38 14.93 -3.19
N GLY A 263 9.69 14.74 -3.35
CA GLY A 263 10.63 14.76 -2.23
C GLY A 263 10.49 13.57 -1.26
N ILE A 264 9.65 12.59 -1.61
CA ILE A 264 9.40 11.38 -0.83
C ILE A 264 10.54 10.39 -1.09
N LYS A 265 11.16 9.87 -0.03
CA LYS A 265 12.23 8.88 -0.16
C LYS A 265 11.65 7.50 -0.51
N PRO A 266 12.02 6.91 -1.65
CA PRO A 266 11.55 5.56 -1.99
C PRO A 266 12.24 4.49 -1.14
N LEU A 267 11.43 3.65 -0.50
CA LEU A 267 11.81 2.41 0.19
C LEU A 267 11.24 1.21 -0.56
N LEU A 268 11.53 1.12 -1.86
CA LEU A 268 11.07 0.05 -2.74
C LEU A 268 12.12 -1.05 -2.84
N ASP A 269 11.79 -2.27 -2.41
CA ASP A 269 12.68 -3.41 -2.59
C ASP A 269 12.96 -3.66 -4.08
N ILE A 270 14.13 -4.24 -4.38
CA ILE A 270 14.67 -4.31 -5.72
C ILE A 270 14.72 -5.74 -6.23
N ARG A 271 14.36 -5.93 -7.49
CA ARG A 271 14.50 -7.22 -8.16
C ARG A 271 15.92 -7.39 -8.66
N ASP A 272 16.45 -8.61 -8.63
CA ASP A 272 17.63 -8.90 -9.43
C ASP A 272 17.22 -8.96 -10.91
N MET A 273 17.81 -8.09 -11.72
CA MET A 273 17.59 -7.99 -13.17
C MET A 273 18.90 -8.16 -13.95
N TRP A 274 19.98 -8.51 -13.28
CA TRP A 274 21.27 -8.72 -13.92
C TRP A 274 21.28 -10.09 -14.63
N LYS A 275 22.11 -10.20 -15.67
CA LYS A 275 22.22 -11.41 -16.48
C LYS A 275 23.40 -12.24 -16.00
N ASP A 276 23.44 -13.50 -16.42
CA ASP A 276 24.62 -14.36 -16.33
C ASP A 276 25.20 -14.55 -14.91
N ASN A 277 24.35 -14.45 -13.88
CA ASN A 277 24.73 -14.56 -12.46
C ASN A 277 25.84 -13.57 -12.03
N GLU A 278 25.95 -12.43 -12.71
CA GLU A 278 26.86 -11.35 -12.33
C GLU A 278 26.65 -10.95 -10.86
N GLN A 279 27.69 -11.07 -10.04
CA GLN A 279 27.62 -10.72 -8.61
C GLN A 279 27.86 -9.23 -8.38
N THR A 280 28.77 -8.63 -9.14
CA THR A 280 29.11 -7.20 -9.03
C THR A 280 29.48 -6.59 -10.38
N LYS A 281 29.31 -5.27 -10.52
CA LYS A 281 29.74 -4.48 -11.68
C LYS A 281 30.72 -3.38 -11.27
N PRO A 282 31.70 -3.00 -12.11
CA PRO A 282 32.51 -1.82 -11.88
C PRO A 282 31.63 -0.57 -11.70
N LEU A 283 31.93 0.26 -10.70
CA LEU A 283 31.16 1.47 -10.43
C LEU A 283 31.24 2.47 -11.59
N TYR A 284 32.42 2.61 -12.19
CA TYR A 284 32.67 3.44 -13.36
C TYR A 284 33.47 2.61 -14.39
N PRO A 285 32.81 1.92 -15.33
CA PRO A 285 33.48 1.02 -16.28
C PRO A 285 34.56 1.70 -17.14
N GLU A 286 34.40 2.98 -17.40
CA GLU A 286 35.34 3.81 -18.18
C GLU A 286 36.59 4.23 -17.40
N ARG A 287 36.72 3.80 -16.14
CA ARG A 287 37.84 4.16 -15.26
C ARG A 287 38.48 2.89 -14.71
N ALA A 288 39.82 2.82 -14.78
CA ALA A 288 40.57 1.81 -14.07
C ALA A 288 40.43 2.06 -12.56
N ASP A 289 39.56 1.31 -11.91
CA ASP A 289 39.22 1.47 -10.50
C ASP A 289 38.93 0.12 -9.84
N ASN A 290 39.09 0.06 -8.52
CA ASN A 290 38.90 -1.14 -7.71
C ASN A 290 37.57 -1.18 -6.95
N ILE A 291 36.59 -0.39 -7.40
CA ILE A 291 35.29 -0.27 -6.75
C ILE A 291 34.22 -0.92 -7.63
N THR A 292 33.50 -1.87 -7.05
CA THR A 292 32.33 -2.50 -7.69
C THR A 292 31.08 -2.29 -6.83
N TYR A 293 29.90 -2.61 -7.38
CA TYR A 293 28.65 -2.64 -6.64
C TYR A 293 27.82 -3.87 -7.06
N ASP A 294 26.88 -4.30 -6.22
CA ASP A 294 25.90 -5.36 -6.57
C ASP A 294 24.55 -4.79 -7.03
N TYR A 295 23.59 -5.66 -7.38
CA TYR A 295 22.26 -5.24 -7.84
C TYR A 295 21.46 -4.45 -6.80
N LYS A 296 21.81 -4.52 -5.51
CA LYS A 296 21.18 -3.74 -4.43
C LYS A 296 21.86 -2.39 -4.21
N GLY A 297 23.00 -2.15 -4.85
CA GLY A 297 23.79 -0.93 -4.70
C GLY A 297 24.74 -0.95 -3.51
N GLN A 298 25.03 -2.13 -2.93
CA GLN A 298 26.13 -2.25 -1.97
C GLN A 298 27.45 -2.09 -2.71
N LEU A 299 28.32 -1.21 -2.22
CA LEU A 299 29.64 -0.97 -2.81
C LEU A 299 30.70 -1.86 -2.18
N TYR A 300 31.62 -2.35 -3.00
CA TYR A 300 32.75 -3.17 -2.61
C TYR A 300 34.05 -2.54 -3.08
N CYS A 301 35.06 -2.59 -2.23
CA CYS A 301 36.43 -2.22 -2.52
C CYS A 301 37.26 -3.51 -2.64
N HIS A 302 38.02 -3.64 -3.73
CA HIS A 302 38.89 -4.78 -3.99
C HIS A 302 40.34 -4.39 -3.70
N CYS A 303 41.01 -5.11 -2.80
CA CYS A 303 42.43 -4.90 -2.57
C CYS A 303 43.21 -5.28 -3.83
N MET A 304 43.92 -4.32 -4.44
CA MET A 304 44.65 -4.52 -5.70
C MET A 304 45.80 -5.54 -5.60
N GLU A 305 46.30 -5.80 -4.39
CA GLU A 305 47.39 -6.77 -4.17
C GLU A 305 46.89 -8.15 -3.72
N SER A 306 45.90 -8.20 -2.83
CA SER A 306 45.44 -9.47 -2.23
C SER A 306 44.13 -9.98 -2.81
N SER A 307 43.48 -9.20 -3.66
CA SER A 307 42.12 -9.45 -4.19
C SER A 307 41.05 -9.60 -3.11
N GLN A 308 41.34 -9.22 -1.86
CA GLN A 308 40.36 -9.25 -0.79
C GLN A 308 39.26 -8.21 -1.05
N VAL A 309 38.01 -8.67 -1.00
CA VAL A 309 36.82 -7.84 -1.17
C VAL A 309 36.32 -7.37 0.20
N LYS A 310 36.04 -6.07 0.31
CA LYS A 310 35.46 -5.46 1.52
C LYS A 310 34.32 -4.53 1.16
N GLU A 311 33.23 -4.58 1.91
CA GLU A 311 32.16 -3.59 1.81
C GLU A 311 32.68 -2.19 2.11
N MET A 312 32.33 -1.21 1.28
CA MET A 312 32.65 0.19 1.54
C MET A 312 31.83 0.72 2.72
N ALA A 313 32.42 1.62 3.50
CA ALA A 313 31.73 2.23 4.64
C ALA A 313 30.78 3.32 4.16
N TYR A 314 29.47 3.13 4.35
CA TYR A 314 28.46 4.13 4.04
C TYR A 314 28.52 5.30 5.03
N MET A 315 28.62 6.53 4.51
CA MET A 315 28.77 7.76 5.30
C MET A 315 27.56 8.70 5.23
N GLY A 316 26.47 8.27 4.59
CA GLY A 316 25.23 9.03 4.47
C GLY A 316 24.93 9.53 3.07
N PHE A 317 23.75 10.16 2.95
CA PHE A 317 23.25 10.79 1.73
C PHE A 317 23.53 12.29 1.76
N GLU A 318 24.26 12.80 0.75
CA GLU A 318 24.52 14.22 0.57
C GLU A 318 23.43 14.84 -0.32
N LYS A 319 22.38 15.42 0.30
CA LYS A 319 21.18 15.94 -0.39
C LYS A 319 21.50 16.94 -1.51
N GLU A 320 22.39 17.90 -1.26
CA GLU A 320 22.77 18.94 -2.23
C GLU A 320 23.46 18.37 -3.48
N ARG A 321 24.17 17.26 -3.33
CA ARG A 321 24.88 16.57 -4.42
C ARG A 321 24.07 15.43 -5.03
N GLU A 322 22.93 15.11 -4.43
CA GLU A 322 22.16 13.89 -4.68
C GLU A 322 23.07 12.66 -4.84
N SER A 323 23.94 12.44 -3.86
CA SER A 323 24.90 11.34 -3.93
C SER A 323 25.01 10.60 -2.61
N LEU A 324 25.25 9.29 -2.71
CA LEU A 324 25.58 8.45 -1.57
C LEU A 324 27.10 8.51 -1.36
N LYS A 325 27.50 8.89 -0.15
CA LYS A 325 28.91 9.03 0.22
C LYS A 325 29.39 7.73 0.86
N TYR A 326 30.52 7.24 0.38
CA TYR A 326 31.21 6.08 0.91
C TYR A 326 32.67 6.42 1.21
N ARG A 327 33.24 5.70 2.19
CA ARG A 327 34.63 5.84 2.64
C ARG A 327 35.35 4.51 2.55
N CYS A 328 36.67 4.58 2.33
CA CYS A 328 37.56 3.43 2.40
C CYS A 328 37.35 2.64 3.71
N PRO A 329 37.02 1.34 3.65
CA PRO A 329 36.76 0.54 4.84
C PRO A 329 38.00 0.37 5.73
N ALA A 330 39.20 0.34 5.15
CA ALA A 330 40.46 0.28 5.90
C ALA A 330 40.60 1.45 6.88
N LYS A 331 40.33 2.67 6.41
CA LYS A 331 40.41 3.87 7.25
C LYS A 331 39.17 4.06 8.13
N ALA A 332 37.99 3.64 7.67
CA ALA A 332 36.75 3.79 8.44
C ALA A 332 36.67 2.82 9.63
N TYR A 333 37.14 1.59 9.46
CA TYR A 333 37.04 0.52 10.45
C TYR A 333 38.39 0.18 11.11
N GLY A 334 39.48 0.85 10.73
CA GLY A 334 40.82 0.60 11.28
C GLY A 334 41.41 -0.76 10.90
N ILE A 335 41.00 -1.32 9.76
CA ILE A 335 41.48 -2.64 9.30
C ILE A 335 42.70 -2.50 8.38
N GLY A 336 43.65 -3.42 8.49
CA GLY A 336 44.83 -3.45 7.63
C GLY A 336 44.47 -3.68 6.16
N CYS A 337 45.10 -2.92 5.26
CA CYS A 337 44.95 -3.06 3.81
C CYS A 337 46.30 -2.90 3.13
N LYS A 338 46.70 -3.89 2.32
CA LYS A 338 47.97 -3.87 1.59
C LYS A 338 47.99 -2.75 0.54
N SER A 339 46.86 -2.54 -0.14
CA SER A 339 46.74 -1.55 -1.23
C SER A 339 46.42 -0.13 -0.78
N ILE A 340 46.61 0.22 0.50
CA ILE A 340 46.19 1.53 1.03
C ILE A 340 46.92 2.69 0.38
N GLY A 341 48.21 2.52 0.03
CA GLY A 341 49.02 3.54 -0.65
C GLY A 341 48.54 3.89 -2.06
N TYR A 342 47.88 2.95 -2.75
CA TYR A 342 47.33 3.18 -4.10
C TYR A 342 46.00 3.95 -4.09
N CYS A 343 45.30 3.97 -2.95
CA CYS A 343 43.98 4.59 -2.82
C CYS A 343 44.04 6.05 -2.31
N GLY A 344 45.24 6.61 -2.17
CA GLY A 344 45.51 7.96 -1.69
C GLY A 344 45.92 8.04 -0.22
N ASN A 345 46.67 9.08 0.13
CA ASN A 345 47.34 9.23 1.43
C ASN A 345 46.50 9.96 2.50
N SER A 346 45.22 10.24 2.24
CA SER A 346 44.36 10.92 3.21
C SER A 346 44.19 10.07 4.48
N GLU A 347 44.28 10.69 5.66
CA GLU A 347 43.92 10.05 6.93
C GLU A 347 42.43 9.67 6.96
N TYR A 348 41.59 10.50 6.34
CA TYR A 348 40.19 10.18 6.13
C TYR A 348 40.01 9.06 5.09
N GLY A 349 41.04 8.71 4.31
CA GLY A 349 40.96 7.69 3.28
C GLY A 349 40.13 8.12 2.08
N ARG A 350 40.14 7.26 1.07
CA ARG A 350 39.42 7.50 -0.19
C ARG A 350 37.93 7.71 0.05
N ILE A 351 37.38 8.76 -0.55
CA ILE A 351 35.94 9.04 -0.58
C ILE A 351 35.43 8.70 -1.97
N VAL A 352 34.33 7.94 -2.02
CA VAL A 352 33.59 7.65 -3.24
C VAL A 352 32.21 8.27 -3.09
N ARG A 353 31.78 9.03 -4.09
CA ARG A 353 30.42 9.56 -4.18
C ARG A 353 29.73 8.90 -5.34
N VAL A 354 28.56 8.35 -5.09
CA VAL A 354 27.72 7.69 -6.08
C VAL A 354 26.50 8.58 -6.33
N PRO A 355 26.47 9.33 -7.44
CA PRO A 355 25.29 10.08 -7.82
C PRO A 355 24.09 9.15 -7.97
N LEU A 356 22.92 9.54 -7.46
CA LEU A 356 21.70 8.75 -7.62
C LEU A 356 21.34 8.55 -9.10
N GLU A 357 21.74 9.49 -9.97
CA GLU A 357 21.54 9.41 -11.42
C GLU A 357 22.34 8.33 -12.14
N LEU A 358 23.40 7.79 -11.51
CA LEU A 358 24.18 6.69 -12.08
C LEU A 358 23.26 5.50 -12.42
N ASP A 359 22.35 5.19 -11.49
CA ASP A 359 21.22 4.29 -11.71
C ASP A 359 20.14 4.60 -10.68
N ARG A 360 19.09 5.32 -11.08
CA ARG A 360 17.97 5.73 -10.19
C ARG A 360 17.10 4.57 -9.71
N ARG A 361 17.27 3.38 -10.28
CA ARG A 361 16.64 2.17 -9.77
C ARG A 361 17.42 1.61 -8.59
N ILE A 362 18.75 1.54 -8.71
CA ILE A 362 19.66 0.94 -7.73
C ILE A 362 20.02 1.93 -6.59
N PHE A 363 20.35 3.17 -6.92
CA PHE A 363 20.79 4.17 -5.95
C PHE A 363 19.64 5.12 -5.61
N THR A 364 19.16 5.02 -4.36
CA THR A 364 18.09 5.84 -3.80
C THR A 364 18.61 6.67 -2.61
N PRO A 365 17.88 7.72 -2.16
CA PRO A 365 18.29 8.55 -1.03
C PRO A 365 18.53 7.79 0.29
N ILE A 366 17.94 6.61 0.44
CA ILE A 366 18.21 5.68 1.54
C ILE A 366 18.89 4.45 0.94
N ALA A 367 20.21 4.34 1.10
CA ALA A 367 20.96 3.20 0.58
C ALA A 367 20.42 1.88 1.15
N ARG A 368 20.17 0.88 0.30
CA ARG A 368 19.59 -0.42 0.71
C ARG A 368 20.45 -1.19 1.70
N SER A 369 21.75 -0.92 1.71
CA SER A 369 22.69 -1.51 2.65
C SER A 369 22.85 -0.74 3.97
N SER A 370 22.20 0.41 4.12
CA SER A 370 22.30 1.20 5.33
C SER A 370 21.45 0.61 6.46
N TYR A 371 21.86 0.84 7.71
CA TYR A 371 21.03 0.57 8.88
C TYR A 371 19.68 1.29 8.84
N ALA A 372 19.61 2.45 8.17
CA ALA A 372 18.37 3.17 7.99
C ALA A 372 17.38 2.37 7.13
N TRP A 373 17.84 1.70 6.07
CA TRP A 373 17.02 0.80 5.27
C TRP A 373 16.51 -0.36 6.12
N ALA A 374 17.41 -1.11 6.77
CA ALA A 374 17.07 -2.29 7.56
C ALA A 374 16.14 -2.00 8.74
N LYS A 375 16.10 -0.76 9.24
CA LYS A 375 15.18 -0.33 10.30
C LYS A 375 13.78 0.02 9.77
N LYS A 376 13.69 0.46 8.51
CA LYS A 376 12.49 1.09 7.94
C LYS A 376 11.73 0.20 6.96
N TYR A 377 12.43 -0.73 6.33
CA TYR A 377 11.89 -1.77 5.44
C TYR A 377 11.95 -3.10 6.18
#